data_AF-A0A9J6G5T3-F1
#
_entry.id   AF-A0A9J6G5T3-F1
#
_cell.length_a   1.000
_cell.length_b   1.000
_cell.length_c   1.000
_cell.angle_alpha   90.00
_cell.angle_beta   90.00
_cell.angle_gamma   90.00
#
_symmetry.space_group_name_H-M   'P 1'
#
loop_
_entity.id
_entity.type
_entity.pdbx_description
1 polymer ?
#
loop_
_entity_poly.entity_id
_entity_poly.type
_entity_poly.pdbx_seq_one_letter_code
_entity_poly.pdbx_strand_id
1 'polypeptide(L)'
;MSDEDGYVDVESDAERRAHHNALERRRRDGIKENFNALRNAVPSLQGVRASRAQILHQTAAYIANTRRKNAEYQADLDAVQRESKYIEKQIRLLKKKNKMAGAAGDGYPSTSACETGTEDFSAIEGGSGAEASVYNPGGAEASGYVYKPGGASGKLEIKSEPADA
;
A
#
# COMPACT_ATOMS: atom_id res chain seq x y z
N MET A 1 37.59 -35.87 61.77
CA MET A 1 38.11 -35.76 60.39
C MET A 1 36.92 -35.38 59.54
N SER A 2 36.74 -34.09 59.33
CA SER A 2 35.59 -33.52 58.62
C SER A 2 36.08 -32.30 57.88
N ASP A 3 36.87 -32.53 56.83
CA ASP A 3 37.48 -31.49 56.01
C ASP A 3 37.21 -31.79 54.53
N GLU A 4 35.97 -31.68 54.07
CA GLU A 4 35.60 -31.77 52.64
C GLU A 4 34.07 -31.56 52.61
N ASP A 5 33.45 -30.60 51.93
CA ASP A 5 33.73 -30.02 50.63
C ASP A 5 33.19 -28.58 50.56
N GLY A 6 34.06 -27.59 50.71
CA GLY A 6 33.77 -26.21 50.37
C GLY A 6 34.20 -25.95 48.93
N TYR A 7 33.49 -26.49 47.93
CA TYR A 7 33.73 -26.18 46.52
C TYR A 7 33.32 -24.72 46.27
N VAL A 8 34.21 -23.80 46.62
CA VAL A 8 34.12 -22.40 46.23
C VAL A 8 34.55 -22.33 44.77
N ASP A 9 33.56 -22.28 43.88
CA ASP A 9 33.72 -21.92 42.49
C ASP A 9 34.18 -20.45 42.39
N VAL A 10 35.43 -20.22 42.78
CA VAL A 10 36.10 -18.92 42.60
C VAL A 10 36.65 -18.94 41.19
N GLU A 11 35.78 -18.67 40.21
CA GLU A 11 36.24 -18.30 38.87
C GLU A 11 37.35 -17.25 39.02
N SER A 12 38.54 -17.61 38.57
CA SER A 12 39.70 -16.76 38.63
C SER A 12 39.41 -15.44 37.91
N ASP A 13 40.06 -14.34 38.30
CA ASP A 13 39.90 -13.06 37.61
C ASP A 13 40.18 -13.15 36.10
N ALA A 14 40.98 -14.14 35.69
CA ALA A 14 41.22 -14.48 34.30
C ALA A 14 39.98 -15.08 33.61
N GLU A 15 39.30 -16.02 34.25
CA GLU A 15 38.05 -16.63 33.75
C GLU A 15 36.93 -15.60 33.66
N ARG A 16 36.75 -14.75 34.67
CA ARG A 16 35.76 -13.66 34.62
C ARG A 16 36.01 -12.71 33.45
N ARG A 17 37.27 -12.35 33.21
CA ARG A 17 37.67 -11.52 32.05
C ARG A 17 37.43 -12.26 30.72
N ALA A 18 37.72 -13.54 30.65
CA ALA A 18 37.49 -14.36 29.46
C ALA A 18 36.00 -14.47 29.12
N HIS A 19 35.15 -14.75 30.13
CA HIS A 19 33.70 -14.82 29.98
C HIS A 19 33.11 -13.48 29.51
N HIS A 20 33.52 -12.36 30.14
CA HIS A 20 33.11 -11.02 29.70
C HIS A 20 33.50 -10.75 28.23
N ASN A 21 34.74 -11.10 27.84
CA ASN A 21 35.20 -10.95 26.45
C ASN A 21 34.40 -11.81 25.47
N ALA A 22 34.00 -13.01 25.87
CA ALA A 22 33.16 -13.89 25.05
C ALA A 22 31.77 -13.28 24.83
N LEU A 23 31.13 -12.77 25.90
CA LEU A 23 29.84 -12.10 25.81
C LEU A 23 29.89 -10.87 24.90
N GLU A 24 30.93 -10.05 25.02
CA GLU A 24 31.07 -8.85 24.20
C GLU A 24 31.35 -9.17 22.71
N ARG A 25 32.00 -10.29 22.40
CA ARG A 25 32.12 -10.78 21.01
C ARG A 25 30.75 -11.15 20.45
N ARG A 26 29.97 -11.96 21.19
CA ARG A 26 28.60 -12.32 20.80
C ARG A 26 27.73 -11.08 20.55
N ARG A 27 27.82 -10.08 21.44
CA ARG A 27 27.10 -8.81 21.26
C ARG A 27 27.51 -8.09 19.98
N ARG A 28 28.82 -8.01 19.70
CA ARG A 28 29.36 -7.37 18.49
C ARG A 28 28.93 -8.10 17.21
N ASP A 29 28.84 -9.42 17.22
CA ASP A 29 28.37 -10.21 16.09
C ASP A 29 26.88 -9.98 15.84
N GLY A 30 26.04 -9.95 16.88
CA GLY A 30 24.63 -9.58 16.73
C GLY A 30 24.43 -8.17 16.15
N ILE A 31 25.26 -7.20 16.54
CA ILE A 31 25.22 -5.86 15.92
C ILE A 31 25.64 -5.92 14.46
N LYS A 32 26.67 -6.71 14.12
CA LYS A 32 27.10 -6.88 12.73
C LYS A 32 25.97 -7.48 11.88
N GLU A 33 25.27 -8.48 12.39
CA GLU A 33 24.10 -9.09 11.74
C GLU A 33 22.99 -8.05 11.51
N ASN A 34 22.67 -7.24 12.52
CA ASN A 34 21.68 -6.17 12.38
C ASN A 34 22.08 -5.14 11.30
N PHE A 35 23.36 -4.76 11.21
CA PHE A 35 23.86 -3.88 10.16
C PHE A 35 23.77 -4.53 8.77
N ASN A 36 24.00 -5.84 8.66
CA ASN A 36 23.85 -6.57 7.40
C ASN A 36 22.38 -6.63 6.96
N ALA A 37 21.46 -6.93 7.89
CA ALA A 37 20.02 -6.90 7.63
C ALA A 37 19.56 -5.52 7.18
N LEU A 38 20.03 -4.46 7.87
CA LEU A 38 19.69 -3.09 7.53
C LEU A 38 20.21 -2.69 6.13
N ARG A 39 21.44 -3.08 5.79
CA ARG A 39 22.03 -2.86 4.46
C ARG A 39 21.18 -3.53 3.37
N ASN A 40 20.73 -4.75 3.60
CA ASN A 40 19.93 -5.50 2.64
C ASN A 40 18.52 -4.93 2.47
N ALA A 41 17.96 -4.29 3.51
CA ALA A 41 16.64 -3.67 3.46
C ALA A 41 16.60 -2.32 2.72
N VAL A 42 17.76 -1.69 2.49
CA VAL A 42 17.86 -0.38 1.82
C VAL A 42 18.32 -0.58 0.38
N PRO A 43 17.47 -0.30 -0.64
CA PRO A 43 17.78 -0.62 -2.04
C PRO A 43 19.10 -0.04 -2.56
N SER A 44 19.46 1.18 -2.16
CA SER A 44 20.70 1.84 -2.60
C SER A 44 21.98 1.28 -1.99
N LEU A 45 21.89 0.41 -0.99
CA LEU A 45 23.05 -0.21 -0.33
C LEU A 45 23.25 -1.69 -0.70
N GLN A 46 22.29 -2.29 -1.41
CA GLN A 46 22.38 -3.68 -1.86
C GLN A 46 23.56 -3.84 -2.82
N GLY A 47 24.37 -4.88 -2.61
CA GLY A 47 25.56 -5.14 -3.45
C GLY A 47 26.74 -4.17 -3.25
N VAL A 48 26.56 -3.01 -2.61
CA VAL A 48 27.61 -1.99 -2.45
C VAL A 48 28.29 -2.08 -1.09
N ARG A 49 29.62 -2.07 -1.05
CA ARG A 49 30.37 -2.03 0.22
C ARG A 49 30.15 -0.67 0.89
N ALA A 50 29.50 -0.67 2.05
CA ALA A 50 29.15 0.56 2.78
C ALA A 50 29.68 0.50 4.22
N SER A 51 30.20 1.63 4.71
CA SER A 51 30.57 1.77 6.12
C SER A 51 29.34 1.85 7.03
N ARG A 52 29.50 1.60 8.34
CA ARG A 52 28.38 1.71 9.31
C ARG A 52 27.71 3.08 9.27
N ALA A 53 28.50 4.16 9.19
CA ALA A 53 27.97 5.51 9.08
C ALA A 53 27.14 5.70 7.80
N GLN A 54 27.66 5.23 6.65
CA GLN A 54 26.93 5.28 5.39
C GLN A 54 25.62 4.49 5.44
N ILE A 55 25.63 3.30 6.06
CA ILE A 55 24.40 2.51 6.24
C ILE A 55 23.37 3.34 7.01
N LEU A 56 23.74 3.92 8.14
CA LEU A 56 22.82 4.75 8.94
C LEU A 56 22.29 5.97 8.18
N HIS A 57 23.17 6.71 7.49
CA HIS A 57 22.78 7.90 6.72
C HIS A 57 21.83 7.54 5.58
N GLN A 58 22.16 6.50 4.81
CA GLN A 58 21.36 6.10 3.66
C GLN A 58 20.03 5.47 4.09
N THR A 59 19.99 4.74 5.20
CA THR A 59 18.74 4.28 5.83
C THR A 59 17.87 5.47 6.22
N ALA A 60 18.42 6.48 6.91
CA ALA A 60 17.65 7.65 7.31
C ALA A 60 17.08 8.40 6.10
N ALA A 61 17.89 8.59 5.06
CA ALA A 61 17.46 9.19 3.80
C ALA A 61 16.36 8.36 3.12
N TYR A 62 16.50 7.03 3.10
CA TYR A 62 15.50 6.13 2.53
C TYR A 62 14.17 6.22 3.29
N ILE A 63 14.17 6.19 4.62
CA ILE A 63 12.96 6.33 5.44
C ILE A 63 12.26 7.67 5.15
N ALA A 64 13.01 8.77 5.13
CA ALA A 64 12.45 10.10 4.85
C ALA A 64 11.82 10.16 3.45
N ASN A 65 12.53 9.65 2.44
CA ASN A 65 12.03 9.62 1.06
C ASN A 65 10.81 8.72 0.90
N THR A 66 10.79 7.53 1.50
CA THR A 66 9.65 6.61 1.44
C THR A 66 8.43 7.20 2.14
N ARG A 67 8.61 7.89 3.28
CA ARG A 67 7.51 8.63 3.94
C ARG A 67 6.91 9.70 3.03
N ARG A 68 7.75 10.50 2.39
CA ARG A 68 7.31 11.53 1.43
C ARG A 68 6.55 10.92 0.26
N LYS A 69 7.11 9.89 -0.38
CA LYS A 69 6.45 9.20 -1.50
C LYS A 69 5.12 8.56 -1.11
N ASN A 70 5.04 7.94 0.07
CA ASN A 70 3.78 7.38 0.54
C ASN A 70 2.70 8.46 0.75
N ALA A 71 3.08 9.65 1.20
CA ALA A 71 2.15 10.78 1.31
C ALA A 71 1.69 11.29 -0.07
N GLU A 72 2.61 11.38 -1.03
CA GLU A 72 2.29 11.71 -2.43
C GLU A 72 1.32 10.68 -3.02
N TYR A 73 1.62 9.38 -2.91
CA TYR A 73 0.75 8.31 -3.40
C TYR A 73 -0.63 8.30 -2.72
N GLN A 74 -0.69 8.62 -1.42
CA GLN A 74 -1.97 8.72 -0.73
C GLN A 74 -2.81 9.89 -1.26
N ALA A 75 -2.19 11.05 -1.53
CA ALA A 75 -2.87 12.18 -2.12
C ALA A 75 -3.40 11.87 -3.53
N ASP A 76 -2.62 11.13 -4.33
CA ASP A 76 -3.04 10.66 -5.66
C ASP A 76 -4.21 9.69 -5.57
N LEU A 77 -4.14 8.71 -4.66
CA LEU A 77 -5.24 7.78 -4.39
C LEU A 77 -6.53 8.54 -4.02
N ASP A 78 -6.43 9.53 -3.14
CA ASP A 78 -7.58 10.32 -2.71
C ASP A 78 -8.15 11.17 -3.86
N ALA A 79 -7.29 11.71 -4.73
CA ALA A 79 -7.70 12.46 -5.91
C ALA A 79 -8.46 11.58 -6.90
N VAL A 80 -7.90 10.42 -7.24
CA VAL A 80 -8.53 9.45 -8.15
C VAL A 80 -9.84 8.93 -7.56
N GLN A 81 -9.90 8.63 -6.26
CA GLN A 81 -11.14 8.20 -5.62
C GLN A 81 -12.22 9.28 -5.63
N ARG A 82 -11.86 10.56 -5.46
CA ARG A 82 -12.81 11.68 -5.56
C ARG A 82 -13.37 11.80 -6.98
N GLU A 83 -12.53 11.66 -7.99
CA GLU A 83 -12.95 11.67 -9.39
C GLU A 83 -13.88 10.50 -9.71
N SER A 84 -13.50 9.28 -9.33
CA SER A 84 -14.32 8.08 -9.53
C SER A 84 -15.70 8.24 -8.90
N LYS A 85 -15.78 8.72 -7.64
CA LYS A 85 -17.06 9.00 -6.96
C LYS A 85 -17.90 10.05 -7.69
N TYR A 86 -17.25 11.08 -8.23
CA TYR A 86 -17.93 12.11 -9.00
C TYR A 86 -18.53 11.54 -10.29
N ILE A 87 -17.76 10.77 -11.05
CA ILE A 87 -18.20 10.12 -12.29
C ILE A 87 -19.33 9.12 -12.02
N GLU A 88 -19.20 8.29 -10.99
CA GLU A 88 -20.26 7.36 -10.57
C GLU A 88 -21.58 8.08 -10.23
N LYS A 89 -21.50 9.25 -9.58
CA LYS A 89 -22.66 10.09 -9.30
C LYS A 89 -23.29 10.60 -10.60
N GLN A 90 -22.49 11.06 -11.57
CA GLN A 90 -23.00 11.50 -12.88
C GLN A 90 -23.69 10.36 -13.63
N ILE A 91 -23.07 9.17 -13.68
CA ILE A 91 -23.64 7.97 -14.30
C ILE A 91 -24.98 7.63 -13.66
N ARG A 92 -25.08 7.66 -12.32
CA ARG A 92 -26.33 7.37 -11.58
C ARG A 92 -27.44 8.35 -11.94
N LEU A 93 -27.13 9.65 -11.99
CA LEU A 93 -28.10 10.69 -12.35
C LEU A 93 -28.60 10.54 -13.79
N LEU A 94 -27.68 10.28 -14.73
CA LEU A 94 -28.02 10.06 -16.14
C LEU A 94 -28.86 8.80 -16.33
N LYS A 95 -28.51 7.69 -15.67
CA LYS A 95 -29.31 6.45 -15.67
C LYS A 95 -30.73 6.69 -15.14
N LYS A 96 -30.88 7.46 -14.06
CA LYS A 96 -32.19 7.85 -13.52
C LYS A 96 -32.98 8.69 -14.52
N LYS A 97 -32.36 9.72 -15.11
CA LYS A 97 -32.99 10.58 -16.12
C LYS A 97 -33.43 9.78 -17.35
N ASN A 98 -32.59 8.89 -17.85
CA ASN A 98 -32.91 8.05 -19.01
C ASN A 98 -34.07 7.09 -18.71
N LYS A 99 -34.11 6.48 -17.51
CA LYS A 99 -35.24 5.64 -17.08
C LYS A 99 -36.55 6.44 -16.99
N MET A 100 -36.50 7.69 -16.54
CA MET A 100 -37.67 8.57 -16.48
C MET A 100 -38.13 9.05 -17.87
N ALA A 101 -37.19 9.30 -18.79
CA ALA A 101 -37.50 9.68 -20.17
C ALA A 101 -38.07 8.52 -21.00
N GLY A 102 -37.59 7.28 -20.79
CA GLY A 102 -38.12 6.09 -21.44
C GLY A 102 -39.48 5.60 -20.91
N ALA A 103 -39.95 6.11 -19.77
CA ALA A 103 -41.28 5.80 -19.24
C ALA A 103 -42.41 6.66 -19.87
N ALA A 104 -42.06 7.64 -20.70
CA ALA A 104 -43.01 8.53 -21.38
C ALA A 104 -43.24 8.18 -22.87
N GLY A 105 -42.65 7.09 -23.37
CA GLY A 105 -42.75 6.68 -24.77
C GLY A 105 -42.74 5.17 -24.91
N ASP A 106 -43.89 4.55 -24.61
CA ASP A 106 -44.49 3.42 -25.34
C ASP A 106 -45.83 3.06 -24.68
N GLY A 107 -46.83 3.89 -24.98
CA GLY A 107 -48.23 3.54 -24.79
C GLY A 107 -48.72 2.71 -25.98
N TYR A 108 -48.52 1.39 -25.91
CA TYR A 108 -49.39 0.42 -26.58
C TYR A 108 -49.66 -0.74 -25.61
N PRO A 109 -50.86 -0.84 -25.03
CA PRO A 109 -51.25 -2.04 -24.31
C PRO A 109 -51.62 -3.09 -25.36
N SER A 110 -50.77 -4.09 -25.58
CA SER A 110 -51.20 -5.30 -26.28
C SER A 110 -51.92 -6.18 -25.27
N THR A 111 -53.25 -6.16 -25.33
CA THR A 111 -54.10 -7.13 -24.64
C THR A 111 -53.89 -8.50 -25.29
N SER A 112 -53.17 -9.40 -24.61
CA SER A 112 -53.35 -10.83 -24.84
C SER A 112 -53.64 -11.50 -23.51
N ALA A 113 -54.93 -11.61 -23.20
CA ALA A 113 -55.42 -12.56 -22.22
C ALA A 113 -55.20 -13.98 -22.75
N CYS A 114 -54.49 -14.81 -22.01
CA CYS A 114 -54.80 -16.23 -21.91
C CYS A 114 -54.33 -16.77 -20.55
N GLU A 115 -55.30 -17.29 -19.81
CA GLU A 115 -55.21 -17.99 -18.53
C GLU A 115 -54.34 -19.27 -18.69
N THR A 116 -53.60 -19.75 -17.69
CA THR A 116 -54.12 -20.61 -16.61
C THR A 116 -52.96 -21.11 -15.74
N GLY A 117 -53.20 -21.26 -14.43
CA GLY A 117 -52.77 -22.41 -13.63
C GLY A 117 -51.47 -22.33 -12.81
N THR A 118 -51.66 -22.39 -11.47
CA THR A 118 -50.99 -23.31 -10.49
C THR A 118 -49.45 -23.20 -10.35
N GLU A 119 -48.78 -22.96 -9.22
CA GLU A 119 -49.07 -23.17 -7.79
C GLU A 119 -48.19 -22.28 -6.88
N ASP A 120 -48.73 -22.08 -5.69
CA ASP A 120 -48.10 -21.96 -4.37
C ASP A 120 -46.61 -22.35 -4.25
N PHE A 121 -45.77 -21.38 -3.84
CA PHE A 121 -44.67 -21.67 -2.92
C PHE A 121 -44.45 -20.47 -1.99
N SER A 122 -44.75 -20.73 -0.72
CA SER A 122 -44.67 -19.84 0.41
C SER A 122 -43.23 -19.41 0.75
N ALA A 123 -43.14 -18.20 1.31
CA ALA A 123 -42.22 -17.75 2.35
C ALA A 123 -40.78 -18.35 2.40
N ILE A 124 -39.79 -17.53 2.07
CA ILE A 124 -38.46 -17.60 2.71
C ILE A 124 -38.20 -16.25 3.40
N GLU A 125 -38.36 -16.27 4.71
CA GLU A 125 -37.83 -15.27 5.64
C GLU A 125 -36.32 -15.47 5.82
N GLY A 126 -35.61 -14.34 6.00
CA GLY A 126 -34.56 -14.23 7.02
C GLY A 126 -33.14 -14.70 6.66
N GLY A 127 -32.19 -13.77 6.56
CA GLY A 127 -30.77 -14.12 6.53
C GLY A 127 -29.82 -12.93 6.44
N SER A 128 -29.55 -12.29 7.57
CA SER A 128 -28.49 -11.30 7.80
C SER A 128 -27.10 -11.93 7.65
N GLY A 129 -26.14 -11.18 7.08
CA GLY A 129 -24.73 -11.57 7.04
C GLY A 129 -23.88 -10.62 6.19
N ALA A 130 -23.63 -9.40 6.70
CA ALA A 130 -22.62 -8.52 6.10
C ALA A 130 -21.22 -9.03 6.50
N GLU A 131 -20.57 -9.75 5.60
CA GLU A 131 -19.18 -10.20 5.77
C GLU A 131 -18.25 -9.16 5.15
N ALA A 132 -17.49 -8.49 6.01
CA ALA A 132 -16.46 -7.54 5.59
C ALA A 132 -15.36 -8.28 4.81
N SER A 133 -15.33 -8.09 3.49
CA SER A 133 -14.24 -8.55 2.64
C SER A 133 -12.97 -7.75 2.95
N VAL A 134 -12.05 -8.37 3.66
CA VAL A 134 -10.69 -7.87 3.89
C VAL A 134 -9.93 -7.95 2.56
N TYR A 135 -9.61 -6.79 1.99
CA TYR A 135 -8.77 -6.71 0.79
C TYR A 135 -7.36 -7.22 1.10
N ASN A 136 -6.96 -8.30 0.42
CA ASN A 136 -5.65 -8.92 0.53
C ASN A 136 -4.81 -8.58 -0.72
N PRO A 137 -3.78 -7.72 -0.64
CA PRO A 137 -2.96 -7.34 -1.79
C PRO A 137 -1.84 -8.36 -1.99
N GLY A 138 -2.21 -9.57 -2.42
CA GLY A 138 -1.27 -10.65 -2.69
C GLY A 138 -1.36 -11.11 -4.14
N GLY A 139 -0.52 -10.55 -5.00
CA GLY A 139 -0.27 -11.08 -6.35
C GLY A 139 -1.09 -10.40 -7.45
N ALA A 140 -0.54 -9.31 -8.02
CA ALA A 140 -0.97 -8.84 -9.33
C ALA A 140 0.26 -8.72 -10.23
N GLU A 141 0.37 -9.73 -11.08
CA GLU A 141 1.29 -9.86 -12.18
C GLU A 141 1.10 -8.66 -13.13
N ALA A 142 2.22 -8.14 -13.61
CA ALA A 142 2.29 -6.89 -14.34
C ALA A 142 1.40 -6.89 -15.60
N SER A 143 0.27 -6.18 -15.54
CA SER A 143 -0.43 -5.71 -16.74
C SER A 143 -0.02 -4.26 -17.00
N GLY A 144 0.85 -4.10 -17.98
CA GLY A 144 1.53 -2.85 -18.32
C GLY A 144 0.62 -1.79 -18.92
N TYR A 145 0.00 -0.97 -18.07
CA TYR A 145 -0.47 0.35 -18.47
C TYR A 145 0.50 1.41 -17.92
N VAL A 146 1.45 1.81 -18.78
CA VAL A 146 2.27 3.01 -18.56
C VAL A 146 1.37 4.23 -18.80
N TYR A 147 0.89 4.86 -17.73
CA TYR A 147 0.25 6.17 -17.84
C TYR A 147 1.34 7.21 -18.11
N LYS A 148 1.32 7.80 -19.32
CA LYS A 148 2.17 8.96 -19.66
C LYS A 148 1.55 10.22 -19.03
N PRO A 149 2.27 10.99 -18.21
CA PRO A 149 1.75 12.26 -17.73
C PRO A 149 1.64 13.26 -18.90
N GLY A 150 0.43 13.78 -19.12
CA GLY A 150 0.13 14.77 -20.15
C GLY A 150 0.86 16.08 -19.87
N GLY A 151 1.54 16.59 -20.91
CA GLY A 151 2.31 17.83 -20.88
C GLY A 151 1.45 19.06 -20.59
N ALA A 152 2.00 19.95 -19.77
CA ALA A 152 1.43 21.25 -19.47
C ALA A 152 1.21 22.09 -20.74
N SER A 153 0.00 22.60 -20.89
CA SER A 153 -0.37 23.61 -21.89
C SER A 153 0.30 24.94 -21.55
N GLY A 154 1.46 25.19 -22.15
CA GLY A 154 2.09 26.51 -22.16
C GLY A 154 1.28 27.49 -23.01
N LYS A 155 0.83 28.60 -22.40
CA LYS A 155 0.33 29.78 -23.13
C LYS A 155 1.48 30.36 -23.97
N LEU A 156 1.31 30.38 -25.30
CA LEU A 156 2.13 31.17 -26.21
C LEU A 156 1.68 32.63 -26.13
N GLU A 157 2.49 33.48 -25.52
CA GLU A 157 2.32 34.93 -25.52
C GLU A 157 3.15 35.50 -26.68
N ILE A 158 2.46 35.89 -27.76
CA ILE A 158 3.09 36.48 -28.95
C ILE A 158 3.32 37.96 -28.64
N LYS A 159 4.57 38.35 -28.38
CA LYS A 159 4.98 39.75 -28.37
C LYS A 159 5.26 40.18 -29.80
N SER A 160 4.47 41.11 -30.31
CA SER A 160 4.73 41.81 -31.58
C SER A 160 5.77 42.90 -31.35
N GLU A 161 6.97 42.74 -31.92
CA GLU A 161 7.92 43.83 -32.11
C GLU A 161 7.59 44.60 -33.40
N PRO A 162 7.73 45.94 -33.43
CA PRO A 162 7.55 46.73 -34.64
C PRO A 162 8.79 46.63 -35.55
N ALA A 163 8.53 46.59 -36.86
CA ALA A 163 9.56 46.64 -37.89
C ALA A 163 10.11 48.06 -38.02
N ASP A 164 11.41 48.22 -37.80
CA ASP A 164 12.13 49.45 -38.15
C ASP A 164 12.45 49.49 -39.65
N ALA A 165 12.35 50.71 -40.18
CA ALA A 165 12.60 51.12 -41.57
C ALA A 165 14.08 51.41 -41.83
#